data_AF-A0AAD5TUF3-F1
#
_entry.id   AF-A0AAD5TUF3-F1
#
_cell.length_a   1.000
_cell.length_b   1.000
_cell.length_c   1.000
_cell.angle_alpha   90.00
_cell.angle_beta   90.00
_cell.angle_gamma   90.00
#
_symmetry.space_group_name_H-M   'P 1'
#
loop_
_entity.id
_entity.type
_entity.pdbx_description
1 polymer ?
#
loop_
_entity_poly.entity_id
_entity_poly.type
_entity_poly.pdbx_seq_one_letter_code
_entity_poly.pdbx_strand_id
1 'polypeptide(L)'
;ITVFTDFTYMEADDIKQLLKECLVSDIEISLQQELCHFLQGRPRFFTSFLSRLMMNKEHKKNSNEVIRDVFEQYRNLMTSAEKKGYIGSIYNHWEKHFYSTVTKLNRGDEYLKTAKLTSDILLNVCLQNLFSKEKLNYLEFSPDLADMVSTALVMIKEVESGYQCYMAEPMTILAGLNCFNNETHGDVMMEYFCNLLFSRYEGTLNQSSQARGLLMELVIALQFLRGWWLQKDKDKKNVFESYLPKKCFDIQRPVGVINCRNVNMVNDNDFLTNLQKP
;
A
#
# COMPACT_ATOMS: atom_id res chain seq x y z
N ILE A 1 -9.37 -1.88 25.63
CA ILE A 1 -8.66 -1.99 24.33
C ILE A 1 -7.40 -1.16 24.48
N THR A 2 -6.22 -1.79 24.42
CA THR A 2 -4.95 -1.06 24.42
C THR A 2 -4.79 -0.44 23.03
N VAL A 3 -4.92 0.88 22.94
CA VAL A 3 -4.75 1.60 21.68
C VAL A 3 -3.26 1.72 21.42
N PHE A 4 -2.75 1.12 20.33
CA PHE A 4 -1.34 1.23 19.98
C PHE A 4 -1.04 2.63 19.46
N THR A 5 -0.24 3.38 20.21
CA THR A 5 0.18 4.76 19.94
C THR A 5 1.63 4.81 19.47
N ASP A 6 2.05 5.99 18.98
CA ASP A 6 3.42 6.33 18.56
C ASP A 6 4.50 5.87 19.56
N PHE A 7 4.18 5.85 20.85
CA PHE A 7 5.09 5.42 21.92
C PHE A 7 5.58 3.96 21.82
N THR A 8 4.87 3.12 21.07
CA THR A 8 5.22 1.69 20.89
C THR A 8 5.84 1.40 19.52
N TYR A 9 6.35 2.42 18.84
CA TYR A 9 6.94 2.32 17.51
C TYR A 9 8.45 2.03 17.57
N MET A 10 8.93 1.08 16.78
CA MET A 10 10.36 0.83 16.57
C MET A 10 10.83 1.54 15.31
N GLU A 11 11.95 2.23 15.41
CA GLU A 11 12.62 2.84 14.28
C GLU A 11 13.52 1.82 13.55
N ALA A 12 13.99 2.22 12.37
CA ALA A 12 14.90 1.39 11.56
C ALA A 12 16.20 1.03 12.33
N ASP A 13 16.71 1.94 13.16
CA ASP A 13 17.93 1.71 13.94
C ASP A 13 17.70 0.71 15.09
N ASP A 14 16.53 0.73 15.73
CA ASP A 14 16.15 -0.27 16.74
C ASP A 14 16.15 -1.68 16.12
N ILE A 15 15.54 -1.81 14.94
CA ILE A 15 15.50 -3.09 14.22
C ILE A 15 16.89 -3.53 13.81
N LYS A 16 17.73 -2.60 13.36
CA LYS A 16 19.11 -2.90 13.00
C LYS A 16 19.89 -3.44 14.19
N GLN A 17 19.72 -2.85 15.37
CA GLN A 17 20.33 -3.34 16.60
C GLN A 17 19.81 -4.73 16.97
N LEU A 18 18.49 -4.92 16.97
CA LEU A 18 17.88 -6.20 17.29
C LEU A 18 18.27 -7.32 16.31
N LEU A 19 18.39 -7.03 15.02
CA LEU A 19 18.88 -8.00 14.02
C LEU A 19 20.31 -8.44 14.33
N LYS A 20 21.20 -7.53 14.74
CA LYS A 20 22.57 -7.88 15.14
C LYS A 20 22.62 -8.75 16.40
N GLU A 21 21.72 -8.51 17.34
CA GLU A 21 21.63 -9.31 18.57
C GLU A 21 21.03 -10.70 18.31
N CYS A 22 20.05 -10.79 17.40
CA CYS A 22 19.32 -12.03 17.13
C CYS A 22 19.99 -12.93 16.08
N LEU A 23 20.81 -12.37 15.19
CA LEU A 23 21.42 -13.09 14.07
C LEU A 23 22.94 -13.12 14.23
N VAL A 24 23.51 -14.33 14.18
CA VAL A 24 24.95 -14.59 14.33
C VAL A 24 25.73 -14.26 13.02
N SER A 25 25.06 -13.81 11.97
CA SER A 25 25.64 -13.60 10.64
C SER A 25 25.63 -12.13 10.22
N ASP A 26 26.68 -11.73 9.50
CA ASP A 26 26.72 -10.44 8.81
C ASP A 26 25.68 -10.45 7.67
N ILE A 27 24.67 -9.59 7.83
CA ILE A 27 23.64 -9.38 6.82
C ILE A 27 24.16 -8.41 5.78
N GLU A 28 23.91 -8.70 4.51
CA GLU A 28 24.17 -7.78 3.41
C GLU A 28 23.52 -6.41 3.69
N ILE A 29 24.26 -5.32 3.49
CA ILE A 29 23.81 -3.96 3.83
C ILE A 29 22.48 -3.61 3.16
N SER A 30 22.31 -4.00 1.88
CA SER A 30 21.09 -3.76 1.11
C SER A 30 19.87 -4.44 1.73
N LEU A 31 19.99 -5.74 2.06
CA LEU A 31 18.96 -6.56 2.69
C LEU A 31 18.65 -6.06 4.11
N GLN A 32 19.68 -5.67 4.88
CA GLN A 32 19.48 -5.09 6.19
C GLN A 32 18.68 -3.79 6.11
N GLN A 33 19.05 -2.88 5.20
CA GLN A 33 18.31 -1.63 5.00
C GLN A 33 16.85 -1.92 4.64
N GLU A 34 16.62 -2.83 3.70
CA GLU A 34 15.28 -3.22 3.26
C GLU A 34 14.44 -3.80 4.41
N LEU A 35 15.02 -4.70 5.21
CA LEU A 35 14.39 -5.27 6.41
C LEU A 35 14.03 -4.19 7.42
N CYS A 36 14.96 -3.28 7.74
CA CYS A 36 14.74 -2.22 8.72
C CYS A 36 13.63 -1.27 8.26
N HIS A 37 13.63 -0.90 6.97
CA HIS A 37 12.59 -0.02 6.41
C HIS A 37 11.23 -0.72 6.29
N PHE A 38 11.21 -2.02 6.05
CA PHE A 38 9.94 -2.75 5.92
C PHE A 38 9.33 -3.07 7.30
N LEU A 39 10.14 -3.47 8.26
CA LEU A 39 9.69 -3.94 9.58
C LEU A 39 9.54 -2.83 10.63
N GLN A 40 10.01 -1.60 10.36
CA GLN A 40 9.79 -0.46 11.26
C GLN A 40 8.30 -0.26 11.50
N GLY A 41 7.94 0.04 12.74
CA GLY A 41 6.57 -0.17 13.19
C GLY A 41 6.44 -0.80 14.56
N ARG A 42 5.28 -1.40 14.78
CA ARG A 42 4.98 -2.07 16.03
C ARG A 42 5.86 -3.31 16.24
N PRO A 43 6.38 -3.54 17.47
CA PRO A 43 7.20 -4.70 17.85
C PRO A 43 6.69 -6.06 17.37
N ARG A 44 5.36 -6.25 17.34
CA ARG A 44 4.74 -7.51 16.91
C ARG A 44 5.14 -7.95 15.50
N PHE A 45 5.42 -7.03 14.59
CA PHE A 45 5.77 -7.37 13.21
C PHE A 45 7.20 -7.89 13.12
N PHE A 46 8.14 -7.19 13.77
CA PHE A 46 9.51 -7.66 13.91
C PHE A 46 9.57 -9.02 14.62
N THR A 47 8.87 -9.19 15.75
CA THR A 47 8.88 -10.47 16.48
C THR A 47 8.22 -11.59 15.68
N SER A 48 7.16 -11.31 14.92
CA SER A 48 6.54 -12.28 14.00
C SER A 48 7.49 -12.69 12.88
N PHE A 49 8.19 -11.73 12.26
CA PHE A 49 9.24 -12.01 11.27
C PHE A 49 10.36 -12.86 11.88
N LEU A 50 10.89 -12.45 13.04
CA LEU A 50 11.97 -13.16 13.71
C LEU A 50 11.56 -14.59 14.08
N SER A 51 10.33 -14.79 14.58
CA SER A 51 9.81 -16.13 14.86
C SER A 51 9.82 -17.03 13.62
N ARG A 52 9.47 -16.49 12.44
CA ARG A 52 9.47 -17.24 11.19
C ARG A 52 10.89 -17.57 10.73
N LEU A 53 11.80 -16.60 10.86
CA LEU A 53 13.22 -16.80 10.58
C LEU A 53 13.81 -17.90 11.47
N MET A 54 13.45 -17.92 12.75
CA MET A 54 13.91 -18.91 13.72
C MET A 54 13.24 -20.29 13.58
N MET A 55 12.07 -20.38 12.94
CA MET A 55 11.40 -21.66 12.66
C MET A 55 11.97 -22.35 11.42
N ASN A 56 12.61 -21.63 10.50
CA ASN A 56 13.26 -22.16 9.30
C ASN A 56 14.64 -22.82 9.55
N LYS A 57 14.88 -23.27 10.78
CA LYS A 57 16.16 -23.82 11.28
C LYS A 57 16.60 -25.18 10.70
N GLU A 58 15.87 -25.74 9.74
CA GLU A 58 16.37 -26.90 8.98
C GLU A 58 17.60 -26.53 8.11
N HIS A 59 17.77 -25.25 7.77
CA HIS A 59 18.97 -24.73 7.12
C HIS A 59 19.98 -24.22 8.16
N LYS A 60 21.00 -25.04 8.46
CA LYS A 60 22.01 -24.87 9.54
C LYS A 60 22.91 -23.62 9.51
N LYS A 61 22.64 -22.59 8.69
CA LYS A 61 23.27 -21.27 8.78
C LYS A 61 22.29 -20.23 8.26
N ASN A 62 22.10 -19.14 9.02
CA ASN A 62 21.39 -17.94 8.57
C ASN A 62 22.21 -17.24 7.47
N SER A 63 22.29 -17.83 6.28
CA SER A 63 22.89 -17.17 5.12
C SER A 63 21.98 -16.02 4.67
N ASN A 64 22.55 -15.05 3.96
CA ASN A 64 21.79 -13.95 3.37
C ASN A 64 20.66 -14.46 2.45
N GLU A 65 20.86 -15.59 1.78
CA GLU A 65 19.84 -16.24 0.94
C GLU A 65 18.63 -16.71 1.76
N VAL A 66 18.86 -17.38 2.90
CA VAL A 66 17.77 -17.83 3.78
C VAL A 66 17.02 -16.63 4.35
N ILE A 67 17.73 -15.60 4.80
CA ILE A 67 17.09 -14.39 5.34
C ILE A 67 16.24 -13.71 4.25
N ARG A 68 16.76 -13.62 3.03
CA ARG A 68 16.06 -13.04 1.88
C ARG A 68 14.80 -13.83 1.53
N ASP A 69 14.88 -15.16 1.44
CA ASP A 69 13.72 -16.01 1.14
C ASP A 69 12.64 -15.89 2.22
N VAL A 70 13.00 -15.98 3.50
CA VAL A 70 12.05 -15.80 4.61
C VAL A 70 11.43 -14.41 4.58
N PHE A 71 12.22 -13.38 4.28
CA PHE A 71 11.74 -12.02 4.18
C PHE A 71 10.74 -11.84 3.04
N GLU A 72 11.02 -12.34 1.84
CA GLU A 72 10.09 -12.28 0.71
C GLU A 72 8.80 -13.06 1.00
N GLN A 73 8.90 -14.24 1.61
CA GLN A 73 7.71 -14.99 2.03
C GLN A 73 6.88 -14.24 3.08
N TYR A 74 7.55 -13.56 4.03
CA TYR A 74 6.89 -12.76 5.05
C TYR A 74 6.24 -11.52 4.43
N ARG A 75 6.94 -10.81 3.56
CA ARG A 75 6.42 -9.69 2.78
C ARG A 75 5.15 -10.09 2.04
N ASN A 76 5.21 -11.15 1.24
CA ASN A 76 4.07 -11.63 0.46
C ASN A 76 2.89 -12.04 1.37
N LEU A 77 3.16 -12.68 2.51
CA LEU A 77 2.12 -13.01 3.49
C LEU A 77 1.40 -11.76 4.03
N MET A 78 2.14 -10.69 4.29
CA MET A 78 1.61 -9.48 4.91
C MET A 78 0.95 -8.53 3.91
N THR A 79 1.44 -8.51 2.65
CA THR A 79 1.09 -7.47 1.68
C THR A 79 0.45 -7.98 0.38
N SER A 80 0.23 -9.29 0.19
CA SER A 80 -0.33 -9.85 -1.04
C SER A 80 -1.63 -10.65 -0.82
N ALA A 81 -2.39 -10.78 -1.91
CA ALA A 81 -3.58 -11.63 -2.00
C ALA A 81 -3.27 -13.13 -2.05
N GLU A 82 -2.03 -13.51 -2.33
CA GLU A 82 -1.63 -14.92 -2.56
C GLU A 82 -1.86 -15.84 -1.34
N LYS A 83 -1.95 -15.27 -0.13
CA LYS A 83 -2.20 -16.01 1.12
C LYS A 83 -3.49 -15.54 1.80
N LYS A 84 -4.59 -15.42 1.03
CA LYS A 84 -5.94 -15.14 1.54
C LYS A 84 -6.27 -16.07 2.72
N GLY A 85 -6.63 -15.47 3.86
CA GLY A 85 -7.02 -16.20 5.08
C GLY A 85 -6.06 -16.11 6.26
N TYR A 86 -4.85 -15.55 6.11
CA TYR A 86 -4.02 -15.23 7.28
C TYR A 86 -4.64 -14.06 8.07
N ILE A 87 -5.10 -14.34 9.29
CA ILE A 87 -5.89 -13.41 10.13
C ILE A 87 -5.11 -12.13 10.46
N GLY A 88 -3.78 -12.18 10.53
CA GLY A 88 -2.93 -11.02 10.80
C GLY A 88 -2.38 -10.31 9.56
N SER A 89 -2.85 -10.65 8.35
CA SER A 89 -2.35 -10.02 7.12
C SER A 89 -2.90 -8.60 6.98
N ILE A 90 -1.99 -7.64 6.78
CA ILE A 90 -2.35 -6.24 6.59
C ILE A 90 -3.09 -6.06 5.25
N TYR A 91 -2.75 -6.84 4.24
CA TYR A 91 -3.50 -6.91 2.98
C TYR A 91 -4.96 -7.27 3.22
N ASN A 92 -5.24 -8.32 4.00
CA ASN A 92 -6.61 -8.76 4.26
C ASN A 92 -7.39 -7.70 5.06
N HIS A 93 -6.73 -6.97 5.95
CA HIS A 93 -7.33 -5.82 6.64
C HIS A 93 -7.67 -4.70 5.64
N TRP A 94 -6.75 -4.33 4.74
CA TRP A 94 -7.02 -3.38 3.66
C TRP A 94 -8.21 -3.82 2.80
N GLU A 95 -8.21 -5.05 2.31
CA GLU A 95 -9.30 -5.60 1.49
C GLU A 95 -10.63 -5.54 2.26
N LYS A 96 -10.64 -5.95 3.54
CA LYS A 96 -11.84 -5.91 4.38
C LYS A 96 -12.34 -4.48 4.59
N HIS A 97 -11.52 -3.54 5.05
CA HIS A 97 -11.99 -2.20 5.41
C HIS A 97 -12.28 -1.32 4.19
N PHE A 98 -11.46 -1.45 3.14
CA PHE A 98 -11.57 -0.60 1.96
C PHE A 98 -12.56 -1.15 0.93
N TYR A 99 -12.39 -2.40 0.49
CA TYR A 99 -13.17 -2.95 -0.62
C TYR A 99 -14.59 -3.36 -0.20
N SER A 100 -14.76 -3.96 0.98
CA SER A 100 -16.11 -4.29 1.47
C SER A 100 -16.99 -3.04 1.67
N THR A 101 -16.36 -1.89 1.90
CA THR A 101 -17.00 -0.58 1.93
C THR A 101 -17.36 -0.10 0.53
N VAL A 102 -16.40 -0.08 -0.40
CA VAL A 102 -16.60 0.42 -1.77
C VAL A 102 -17.70 -0.35 -2.49
N THR A 103 -17.70 -1.68 -2.38
CA THR A 103 -18.73 -2.53 -3.01
C THR A 103 -20.14 -2.28 -2.48
N LYS A 104 -20.28 -1.94 -1.20
CA LYS A 104 -21.58 -1.57 -0.62
C LYS A 104 -22.04 -0.20 -1.12
N LEU A 105 -21.12 0.76 -1.30
CA LEU A 105 -21.45 2.11 -1.77
C LEU A 105 -22.18 2.09 -3.12
N ASN A 106 -21.81 1.16 -4.00
CA ASN A 106 -22.47 0.96 -5.30
C ASN A 106 -23.89 0.36 -5.19
N ARG A 107 -24.36 -0.04 -3.99
CA ARG A 107 -25.66 -0.70 -3.76
C ARG A 107 -26.70 0.12 -3.00
N GLY A 108 -26.39 1.34 -2.54
CA GLY A 108 -27.40 2.34 -2.14
C GLY A 108 -28.10 2.19 -0.77
N ASP A 109 -27.42 1.72 0.28
CA ASP A 109 -27.99 1.58 1.63
C ASP A 109 -27.66 2.74 2.62
N GLU A 110 -28.47 2.94 3.67
CA GLU A 110 -28.20 3.95 4.72
C GLU A 110 -26.99 3.62 5.64
N TYR A 111 -26.60 2.33 5.71
CA TYR A 111 -25.37 1.86 6.38
C TYR A 111 -24.08 2.38 5.69
N LEU A 112 -24.22 3.10 4.58
CA LEU A 112 -23.14 3.61 3.74
C LEU A 112 -22.44 4.86 4.27
N LYS A 113 -23.10 5.69 5.09
CA LYS A 113 -22.46 6.94 5.57
C LYS A 113 -21.25 6.66 6.45
N THR A 114 -21.35 5.68 7.33
CA THR A 114 -20.27 5.25 8.25
C THR A 114 -19.18 4.49 7.49
N ALA A 115 -19.55 3.58 6.59
CA ALA A 115 -18.58 2.82 5.80
C ALA A 115 -17.74 3.74 4.89
N LYS A 116 -18.37 4.71 4.20
CA LYS A 116 -17.70 5.71 3.35
C LYS A 116 -16.57 6.43 4.11
N LEU A 117 -16.78 6.73 5.39
CA LEU A 117 -15.80 7.42 6.23
C LEU A 117 -14.49 6.62 6.34
N THR A 118 -14.56 5.30 6.49
CA THR A 118 -13.36 4.44 6.67
C THR A 118 -12.50 4.38 5.41
N SER A 119 -13.09 4.13 4.24
CA SER A 119 -12.32 4.11 2.97
C SER A 119 -11.75 5.50 2.65
N ASP A 120 -12.51 6.56 2.87
CA ASP A 120 -12.05 7.93 2.64
C ASP A 120 -10.88 8.28 3.57
N ILE A 121 -10.95 7.91 4.87
CA ILE A 121 -9.84 8.09 5.82
C ILE A 121 -8.60 7.31 5.38
N LEU A 122 -8.74 6.01 5.08
CA LEU A 122 -7.62 5.17 4.67
C LEU A 122 -6.95 5.68 3.39
N LEU A 123 -7.74 6.10 2.40
CA LEU A 123 -7.21 6.70 1.18
C LEU A 123 -6.47 8.00 1.46
N ASN A 124 -7.08 8.92 2.22
CA ASN A 124 -6.48 10.21 2.54
C ASN A 124 -5.18 10.06 3.33
N VAL A 125 -5.15 9.18 4.32
CA VAL A 125 -3.95 8.88 5.11
C VAL A 125 -2.87 8.24 4.23
N CYS A 126 -3.24 7.34 3.32
CA CYS A 126 -2.30 6.75 2.34
C CYS A 126 -1.72 7.81 1.38
N LEU A 127 -2.56 8.66 0.78
CA LEU A 127 -2.13 9.73 -0.13
C LEU A 127 -1.18 10.72 0.55
N GLN A 128 -1.49 11.13 1.78
CA GLN A 128 -0.59 12.00 2.54
C GLN A 128 0.75 11.34 2.80
N ASN A 129 0.78 10.05 3.17
CA ASN A 129 2.05 9.36 3.41
C ASN A 129 2.87 9.15 2.12
N LEU A 130 2.22 9.04 0.96
CA LEU A 130 2.90 8.87 -0.33
C LEU A 130 3.42 10.19 -0.91
N PHE A 131 2.65 11.27 -0.79
CA PHE A 131 2.88 12.49 -1.58
C PHE A 131 3.06 13.77 -0.75
N SER A 132 2.72 13.77 0.54
CA SER A 132 2.86 14.94 1.41
C SER A 132 4.09 14.83 2.30
N LYS A 133 4.80 15.95 2.46
CA LYS A 133 5.82 16.11 3.51
C LYS A 133 5.19 16.42 4.87
N GLU A 134 3.95 16.91 4.88
CA GLU A 134 3.21 17.27 6.08
C GLU A 134 2.28 16.12 6.50
N LYS A 135 2.46 15.66 7.74
CA LYS A 135 1.71 14.55 8.37
C LYS A 135 0.52 15.09 9.15
N LEU A 136 -0.54 15.57 8.51
CA LEU A 136 -1.67 16.14 9.25
C LEU A 136 -3.02 15.71 8.67
N ASN A 137 -3.53 14.59 9.18
CA ASN A 137 -4.95 14.31 9.20
C ASN A 137 -5.43 14.40 10.64
N TYR A 138 -6.02 15.54 10.97
CA TYR A 138 -6.78 15.70 12.21
C TYR A 138 -8.11 14.98 12.06
N LEU A 139 -8.37 14.04 12.95
CA LEU A 139 -9.63 13.33 13.00
C LEU A 139 -10.19 13.44 14.40
N GLU A 140 -11.49 13.72 14.49
CA GLU A 140 -12.23 13.44 15.71
C GLU A 140 -12.25 11.93 15.95
N PHE A 141 -12.11 11.52 17.21
CA PHE A 141 -12.10 10.10 17.55
C PHE A 141 -13.45 9.46 17.22
N SER A 142 -13.43 8.38 16.43
CA SER A 142 -14.62 7.61 16.06
C SER A 142 -14.43 6.11 16.32
N PRO A 143 -15.51 5.33 16.46
CA PRO A 143 -15.42 3.87 16.55
C PRO A 143 -14.70 3.22 15.36
N ASP A 144 -14.86 3.77 14.15
CA ASP A 144 -14.17 3.31 12.95
C ASP A 144 -12.66 3.53 13.03
N LEU A 145 -12.23 4.65 13.64
CA LEU A 145 -10.81 4.90 13.91
C LEU A 145 -10.24 3.87 14.90
N ALA A 146 -10.99 3.52 15.95
CA ALA A 146 -10.58 2.49 16.90
C ALA A 146 -10.43 1.11 16.22
N ASP A 147 -11.34 0.75 15.33
CA ASP A 147 -11.29 -0.49 14.54
C ASP A 147 -10.06 -0.51 13.62
N MET A 148 -9.79 0.58 12.89
CA MET A 148 -8.59 0.72 12.04
C MET A 148 -7.28 0.65 12.84
N VAL A 149 -7.23 1.20 14.06
CA VAL A 149 -6.06 1.04 14.94
C VAL A 149 -5.88 -0.41 15.37
N SER A 150 -6.99 -1.10 15.69
CA SER A 150 -6.96 -2.50 16.11
C SER A 150 -6.46 -3.44 15.01
N THR A 151 -6.76 -3.13 13.74
CA THR A 151 -6.35 -3.91 12.55
C THR A 151 -5.01 -3.51 11.98
N ALA A 152 -4.23 -2.73 12.74
CA ALA A 152 -2.91 -2.25 12.37
C ALA A 152 -2.85 -1.21 11.26
N LEU A 153 -3.96 -0.82 10.64
CA LEU A 153 -3.90 0.01 9.42
C LEU A 153 -3.41 1.43 9.70
N VAL A 154 -3.77 1.96 10.87
CA VAL A 154 -3.39 3.31 11.28
C VAL A 154 -2.86 3.34 12.71
N MET A 155 -2.10 4.38 13.03
CA MET A 155 -1.75 4.76 14.38
C MET A 155 -2.33 6.13 14.70
N ILE A 156 -2.55 6.37 15.98
CA ILE A 156 -3.00 7.66 16.48
C ILE A 156 -1.96 8.29 17.39
N LYS A 157 -1.87 9.61 17.30
CA LYS A 157 -1.07 10.45 18.18
C LYS A 157 -1.96 11.54 18.75
N GLU A 158 -1.95 11.68 20.06
CA GLU A 158 -2.64 12.78 20.74
C GLU A 158 -1.87 14.08 20.52
N VAL A 159 -2.60 15.15 20.21
CA VAL A 159 -2.09 16.51 20.01
C VAL A 159 -3.05 17.51 20.66
N GLU A 160 -2.60 18.76 20.84
CA GLU A 160 -3.37 19.79 21.57
C GLU A 160 -4.80 20.00 21.04
N SER A 161 -5.05 19.79 19.74
CA SER A 161 -6.34 19.97 19.08
C SER A 161 -7.14 18.67 18.85
N GLY A 162 -6.68 17.52 19.37
CA GLY A 162 -7.37 16.23 19.23
C GLY A 162 -6.44 15.06 18.91
N TYR A 163 -6.83 14.22 17.94
CA TYR A 163 -6.03 13.08 17.50
C TYR A 163 -5.58 13.23 16.04
N GLN A 164 -4.32 12.93 15.80
CA GLN A 164 -3.76 12.78 14.47
C GLN A 164 -3.68 11.30 14.10
N CYS A 165 -4.08 10.99 12.87
CA CYS A 165 -4.06 9.65 12.32
C CYS A 165 -3.03 9.55 11.19
N TYR A 166 -2.22 8.49 11.19
CA TYR A 166 -1.20 8.24 10.17
C TYR A 166 -1.08 6.75 9.87
N MET A 167 -0.52 6.43 8.70
CA MET A 167 -0.23 5.04 8.33
C MET A 167 0.68 4.42 9.38
N ALA A 168 0.29 3.23 9.84
CA ALA A 168 0.97 2.64 10.97
C ALA A 168 2.37 2.13 10.63
N GLU A 169 2.59 1.61 9.43
CA GLU A 169 3.88 1.04 9.03
C GLU A 169 4.10 1.19 7.51
N PRO A 170 5.35 1.18 7.02
CA PRO A 170 5.65 1.14 5.59
C PRO A 170 5.05 -0.08 4.88
N MET A 171 5.03 -1.24 5.54
CA MET A 171 4.36 -2.43 5.01
C MET A 171 2.86 -2.22 4.78
N THR A 172 2.23 -1.35 5.56
CA THR A 172 0.81 -1.02 5.43
C THR A 172 0.53 -0.20 4.18
N ILE A 173 1.46 0.67 3.77
CA ILE A 173 1.40 1.38 2.49
C ILE A 173 1.52 0.37 1.34
N LEU A 174 2.51 -0.53 1.39
CA LEU A 174 2.70 -1.54 0.35
C LEU A 174 1.48 -2.46 0.21
N ALA A 175 0.92 -2.92 1.33
CA ALA A 175 -0.32 -3.70 1.33
C ALA A 175 -1.50 -2.95 0.71
N GLY A 176 -1.64 -1.65 1.02
CA GLY A 176 -2.68 -0.79 0.44
C GLY A 176 -2.51 -0.64 -1.08
N LEU A 177 -1.30 -0.37 -1.56
CA LEU A 177 -1.01 -0.30 -3.00
C LEU A 177 -1.31 -1.62 -3.71
N ASN A 178 -0.91 -2.76 -3.12
CA ASN A 178 -1.24 -4.07 -3.67
C ASN A 178 -2.75 -4.35 -3.65
N CYS A 179 -3.46 -3.89 -2.62
CA CYS A 179 -4.92 -3.99 -2.56
C CYS A 179 -5.57 -3.17 -3.68
N PHE A 180 -5.12 -1.93 -3.87
CA PHE A 180 -5.59 -1.06 -4.95
C PHE A 180 -5.23 -1.60 -6.33
N ASN A 181 -4.13 -2.35 -6.45
CA ASN A 181 -3.68 -2.95 -7.71
C ASN A 181 -4.30 -4.33 -8.00
N ASN A 182 -5.14 -4.88 -7.13
CA ASN A 182 -5.69 -6.23 -7.31
C ASN A 182 -6.56 -6.32 -8.58
N GLU A 183 -6.21 -7.22 -9.49
CA GLU A 183 -6.91 -7.46 -10.75
C GLU A 183 -8.37 -7.90 -10.56
N THR A 184 -8.67 -8.67 -9.52
CA THR A 184 -10.03 -9.19 -9.24
C THR A 184 -11.01 -8.07 -8.90
N HIS A 185 -10.51 -6.99 -8.31
CA HIS A 185 -11.30 -5.87 -7.79
C HIS A 185 -10.97 -4.57 -8.53
N GLY A 186 -10.18 -4.67 -9.61
CA GLY A 186 -9.52 -3.54 -10.23
C GLY A 186 -10.49 -2.52 -10.82
N ASP A 187 -11.59 -2.99 -11.41
CA ASP A 187 -12.59 -2.14 -12.06
C ASP A 187 -13.43 -1.36 -11.04
N VAL A 188 -13.88 -2.01 -9.96
CA VAL A 188 -14.67 -1.38 -8.87
C VAL A 188 -13.85 -0.30 -8.18
N MET A 189 -12.56 -0.57 -7.92
CA MET A 189 -11.64 0.40 -7.32
C MET A 189 -11.41 1.61 -8.23
N MET A 190 -11.21 1.36 -9.53
CA MET A 190 -11.03 2.43 -10.51
C MET A 190 -12.31 3.26 -10.68
N GLU A 191 -13.48 2.63 -10.67
CA GLU A 191 -14.77 3.33 -10.68
C GLU A 191 -14.93 4.24 -9.47
N TYR A 192 -14.59 3.76 -8.27
CA TYR A 192 -14.60 4.57 -7.05
C TYR A 192 -13.65 5.77 -7.14
N PHE A 193 -12.40 5.57 -7.58
CA PHE A 193 -11.45 6.68 -7.76
C PHE A 193 -11.91 7.67 -8.84
N CYS A 194 -12.48 7.19 -9.94
CA CYS A 194 -13.06 8.06 -10.97
C CYS A 194 -14.23 8.87 -10.42
N ASN A 195 -15.09 8.26 -9.61
CA ASN A 195 -16.18 8.95 -8.96
C ASN A 195 -15.65 10.01 -7.99
N LEU A 196 -14.59 9.75 -7.23
CA LEU A 196 -13.98 10.79 -6.40
C LEU A 196 -13.36 11.94 -7.22
N LEU A 197 -12.71 11.65 -8.34
CA LEU A 197 -12.07 12.64 -9.20
C LEU A 197 -13.06 13.48 -10.02
N PHE A 198 -14.08 12.83 -10.57
CA PHE A 198 -14.94 13.38 -11.62
C PHE A 198 -16.41 13.48 -11.25
N SER A 199 -16.83 13.04 -10.05
CA SER A 199 -18.23 13.20 -9.64
C SER A 199 -18.65 14.66 -9.72
N ARG A 200 -19.73 14.89 -10.46
CA ARG A 200 -20.48 16.15 -10.52
C ARG A 200 -21.59 16.19 -9.46
N TYR A 201 -21.68 15.19 -8.58
CA TYR A 201 -22.77 15.05 -7.62
C TYR A 201 -22.50 15.88 -6.35
N GLU A 202 -23.46 16.73 -5.99
CA GLU A 202 -23.55 17.36 -4.67
C GLU A 202 -23.59 16.26 -3.60
N GLY A 203 -22.58 16.19 -2.72
CA GLY A 203 -22.54 15.25 -1.57
C GLY A 203 -21.29 14.39 -1.44
N THR A 204 -20.38 14.40 -2.43
CA THR A 204 -18.99 14.02 -2.20
C THR A 204 -18.28 15.24 -1.62
N LEU A 205 -17.67 15.07 -0.43
CA LEU A 205 -16.82 16.06 0.23
C LEU A 205 -16.02 16.81 -0.84
N ASN A 206 -16.20 18.12 -0.92
CA ASN A 206 -15.45 19.01 -1.80
C ASN A 206 -13.95 18.85 -1.50
N GLN A 207 -13.31 17.88 -2.14
CA GLN A 207 -11.88 17.68 -2.05
C GLN A 207 -11.21 18.93 -2.63
N SER A 208 -10.22 19.45 -1.92
CA SER A 208 -9.39 20.54 -2.43
C SER A 208 -8.76 20.13 -3.76
N SER A 209 -8.44 21.09 -4.63
CA SER A 209 -7.75 20.82 -5.90
C SER A 209 -6.45 20.02 -5.68
N GLN A 210 -5.77 20.25 -4.56
CA GLN A 210 -4.59 19.51 -4.16
C GLN A 210 -4.90 18.04 -3.87
N ALA A 211 -5.93 17.73 -3.08
CA ALA A 211 -6.34 16.36 -2.79
C ALA A 211 -6.73 15.58 -4.05
N ARG A 212 -7.43 16.26 -5.00
CA ARG A 212 -7.73 15.69 -6.32
C ARG A 212 -6.47 15.42 -7.15
N GLY A 213 -5.49 16.32 -7.09
CA GLY A 213 -4.19 16.14 -7.73
C GLY A 213 -3.45 14.90 -7.21
N LEU A 214 -3.35 14.75 -5.89
CA LEU A 214 -2.72 13.57 -5.27
C LEU A 214 -3.44 12.27 -5.63
N LEU A 215 -4.78 12.28 -5.64
CA LEU A 215 -5.56 11.12 -6.06
C LEU A 215 -5.32 10.77 -7.54
N MET A 216 -5.22 11.78 -8.41
CA MET A 216 -4.89 11.57 -9.83
C MET A 216 -3.49 10.95 -9.99
N GLU A 217 -2.49 11.43 -9.24
CA GLU A 217 -1.14 10.85 -9.24
C GLU A 217 -1.14 9.39 -8.82
N LEU A 218 -1.89 9.03 -7.76
CA LEU A 218 -2.06 7.65 -7.33
C LEU A 218 -2.70 6.79 -8.43
N VAL A 219 -3.79 7.27 -9.04
CA VAL A 219 -4.50 6.54 -10.10
C VAL A 219 -3.58 6.28 -11.28
N ILE A 220 -2.82 7.29 -11.71
CA ILE A 220 -1.82 7.14 -12.76
C ILE A 220 -0.79 6.07 -12.35
N ALA A 221 -0.19 6.17 -11.15
CA ALA A 221 0.78 5.21 -10.66
C ALA A 221 0.24 3.77 -10.63
N LEU A 222 -1.01 3.57 -10.20
CA LEU A 222 -1.67 2.26 -10.20
C LEU A 222 -1.89 1.75 -11.62
N GLN A 223 -2.33 2.58 -12.56
CA GLN A 223 -2.47 2.17 -13.97
C GLN A 223 -1.12 1.77 -14.56
N PHE A 224 -0.05 2.50 -14.19
CA PHE A 224 1.31 2.07 -14.48
C PHE A 224 1.60 0.69 -13.85
N LEU A 225 1.32 0.48 -12.57
CA LEU A 225 1.47 -0.83 -11.95
C LEU A 225 0.54 -1.93 -12.50
N ARG A 226 -0.47 -1.61 -13.31
CA ARG A 226 -1.25 -2.62 -14.04
C ARG A 226 -0.70 -2.91 -15.43
N GLY A 227 0.35 -2.19 -15.85
CA GLY A 227 0.89 -2.29 -17.20
C GLY A 227 -0.10 -1.83 -18.25
N TRP A 228 -0.89 -0.79 -17.97
CA TRP A 228 -1.85 -0.22 -18.94
C TRP A 228 -1.22 0.09 -20.30
N TRP A 229 0.05 0.56 -20.33
CA TRP A 229 0.82 0.83 -21.54
C TRP A 229 1.17 -0.44 -22.36
N LEU A 230 0.95 -1.64 -21.81
CA LEU A 230 1.15 -2.92 -22.48
C LEU A 230 -0.14 -3.46 -23.11
N GLN A 231 -1.30 -2.89 -22.75
CA GLN A 231 -2.59 -3.29 -23.30
C GLN A 231 -2.72 -2.76 -24.73
N LYS A 232 -2.21 -3.53 -25.69
CA LYS A 232 -2.39 -3.27 -27.13
C LYS A 232 -3.81 -3.58 -27.61
N ASP A 233 -4.57 -4.32 -26.81
CA ASP A 233 -5.96 -4.66 -27.09
C ASP A 233 -6.86 -3.46 -26.82
N LYS A 234 -7.27 -2.80 -27.89
CA LYS A 234 -8.25 -1.71 -27.92
C LYS A 234 -9.66 -2.13 -27.44
N ASP A 235 -9.87 -3.43 -27.22
CA ASP A 235 -11.17 -4.01 -26.86
C ASP A 235 -11.37 -4.18 -25.35
N LYS A 236 -10.30 -4.09 -24.54
CA LYS A 236 -10.45 -3.97 -23.08
C LYS A 236 -10.65 -2.50 -22.72
N LYS A 237 -11.89 -2.03 -22.81
CA LYS A 237 -12.28 -0.74 -22.21
C LYS A 237 -11.90 -0.74 -20.73
N ASN A 238 -10.84 -0.03 -20.37
CA ASN A 238 -10.53 0.23 -18.98
C ASN A 238 -11.59 1.21 -18.44
N VAL A 239 -12.13 0.98 -17.25
CA VAL A 239 -13.14 1.86 -16.62
C VAL A 239 -12.69 3.32 -16.69
N PHE A 240 -11.40 3.60 -16.48
CA PHE A 240 -10.81 4.94 -16.56
C PHE A 240 -11.01 5.63 -17.91
N GLU A 241 -11.02 4.88 -19.02
CA GLU A 241 -11.25 5.40 -20.39
C GLU A 241 -12.67 5.92 -20.60
N SER A 242 -13.63 5.45 -19.81
CA SER A 242 -15.00 5.95 -19.88
C SER A 242 -15.17 7.33 -19.22
N TYR A 243 -14.26 7.72 -18.32
CA TYR A 243 -14.32 9.00 -17.59
C TYR A 243 -13.46 10.10 -18.23
N LEU A 244 -12.56 9.76 -19.15
CA LEU A 244 -11.59 10.69 -19.73
C LEU A 244 -11.69 10.75 -21.28
N PRO A 245 -11.37 11.90 -21.91
CA PRO A 245 -11.28 11.98 -23.36
C PRO A 245 -10.26 10.97 -23.92
N LYS A 246 -10.55 10.37 -25.09
CA LYS A 246 -9.65 9.41 -25.76
C LYS A 246 -8.21 9.89 -25.90
N LYS A 247 -8.00 11.20 -26.12
CA LYS A 247 -6.67 11.82 -26.24
C LYS A 247 -5.79 11.66 -25.00
N CYS A 248 -6.37 11.41 -23.83
CA CYS A 248 -5.64 11.17 -22.57
C CYS A 248 -4.99 9.78 -22.52
N PHE A 249 -5.33 8.88 -23.44
CA PHE A 249 -4.84 7.50 -23.49
C PHE A 249 -3.87 7.23 -24.64
N ASP A 250 -3.66 8.22 -25.52
CA ASP A 250 -2.60 8.17 -26.55
C ASP A 250 -1.21 8.48 -25.94
N ILE A 251 -0.97 8.05 -24.69
CA ILE A 251 0.30 8.25 -24.00
C ILE A 251 1.23 7.10 -24.38
N GLN A 252 2.31 7.43 -25.09
CA GLN A 252 3.37 6.49 -25.39
C GLN A 252 4.00 5.98 -24.09
N ARG A 253 4.46 4.72 -24.06
CA ARG A 253 5.24 4.17 -22.96
C ARG A 253 6.34 5.18 -22.58
N PRO A 254 6.44 5.60 -21.31
CA PRO A 254 7.50 6.51 -20.90
C PRO A 254 8.87 5.88 -21.15
N VAL A 255 9.78 6.69 -21.68
CA VAL A 255 11.18 6.30 -21.91
C VAL A 255 11.80 5.92 -20.56
N GLY A 256 12.54 4.80 -20.52
CA GLY A 256 13.20 4.32 -19.30
C GLY A 256 12.36 3.47 -18.34
N VAL A 257 11.04 3.29 -18.56
CA VAL A 257 10.22 2.40 -17.70
C VAL A 257 10.37 0.94 -18.13
N ILE A 258 10.92 0.08 -17.27
CA ILE A 258 11.06 -1.37 -17.51
C ILE A 258 9.80 -2.11 -17.05
N ASN A 259 9.32 -3.06 -17.85
CA ASN A 259 8.33 -4.02 -17.39
C ASN A 259 9.02 -5.18 -16.66
N CYS A 260 9.17 -5.07 -15.34
CA CYS A 260 9.77 -6.14 -14.53
C CYS A 260 8.87 -7.38 -14.36
N ARG A 261 7.63 -7.37 -14.85
CA ARG A 261 6.71 -8.53 -14.77
C ARG A 261 7.01 -9.63 -15.78
N ASN A 262 7.82 -9.32 -16.80
CA ASN A 262 8.17 -10.26 -17.84
C ASN A 262 9.69 -10.36 -17.93
N VAL A 263 10.27 -11.23 -17.09
CA VAL A 263 11.72 -11.49 -16.99
C VAL A 263 12.31 -11.85 -18.36
N ASN A 264 11.49 -12.43 -19.25
CA ASN A 264 11.89 -12.82 -20.61
C ASN A 264 11.89 -11.66 -21.62
N MET A 265 11.40 -10.46 -21.27
CA MET A 265 11.46 -9.26 -22.14
C MET A 265 12.55 -8.27 -21.71
N VAL A 266 13.25 -8.54 -20.61
CA VAL A 266 14.40 -7.74 -20.19
C VAL A 266 15.63 -8.34 -20.87
N ASN A 267 15.83 -8.03 -22.15
CA ASN A 267 17.19 -8.06 -22.68
C ASN A 267 17.93 -6.90 -22.02
N ASP A 268 18.96 -7.15 -21.22
CA ASP A 268 19.75 -6.12 -20.51
C ASP A 268 20.22 -4.99 -21.43
N ASN A 269 20.41 -5.29 -22.72
CA ASN A 269 20.75 -4.32 -23.76
C ASN A 269 19.63 -3.33 -24.11
N ASP A 270 18.36 -3.70 -24.05
CA ASP A 270 17.23 -2.80 -24.34
C ASP A 270 17.08 -1.74 -23.24
N PHE A 271 17.43 -2.05 -21.99
CA PHE A 271 17.37 -1.06 -20.90
C PHE A 271 18.38 0.06 -21.11
N LEU A 272 19.65 -0.29 -21.33
CA LEU A 272 20.73 0.68 -21.58
C LEU A 272 20.49 1.48 -22.87
N THR A 273 19.96 0.83 -23.91
CA THR A 273 19.65 1.49 -25.18
C THR A 273 18.47 2.46 -25.07
N ASN A 274 17.52 2.21 -24.18
CA ASN A 274 16.39 3.12 -23.95
C ASN A 274 16.71 4.26 -22.97
N LEU A 275 17.69 4.09 -22.06
CA LEU A 275 18.22 5.17 -21.24
C LEU A 275 19.08 6.18 -22.03
N GLN A 276 19.67 5.73 -23.15
CA GLN A 276 20.52 6.56 -24.01
C GLN A 276 19.74 7.31 -25.10
N LYS A 277 18.42 7.10 -25.21
CA LYS A 277 17.57 7.86 -26.13
C LYS A 277 17.20 9.20 -25.46
N PRO A 278 17.46 10.35 -26.11
CA PRO A 278 17.14 11.67 -25.58
C PRO A 278 15.64 11.90 -25.40
#